data_AF-A0A7S1D361-F1
#
_entry.id   AF-A0A7S1D361-F1
#
_cell.length_a   1.000
_cell.length_b   1.000
_cell.length_c   1.000
_cell.angle_alpha   90.00
_cell.angle_beta   90.00
_cell.angle_gamma   90.00
#
_symmetry.space_group_name_H-M   'P 1'
#
loop_
_entity.id
_entity.type
_entity.pdbx_description
1 polymer ?
#
loop_
_entity_poly.entity_id
_entity_poly.type
_entity_poly.pdbx_seq_one_letter_code
_entity_poly.pdbx_strand_id
1 'polypeptide(L)'
;WNHNLPSEGSPFWQSDSDSTSKSSSSSSSSLCWDEFFANVVHVHSDSRHTDVAQRIVEEAHQRGISVSVDAEKDRCIESQHPLLQHADLLFTNSQQLQTYLQNRQPQSSSPNTPVAAAPTVTLPPLLTDDDDDNNNNVSSNSDDDATKLLTPSLRRMVAHSVYPSLCFSKWYGSSQDAKEVIITKGSLGALHVQPCTTTTTTTTSELRRLKVESTSHQSHTVTIEEPTTTTTTEGDNDNSSGCSSFTVQTMGVVPNLNIVDTTGAGDAFIGGYLMSRLFLGEGVTTTKTTTQDHMRFGAWVGGRKLEGPGARSTLPTGHQVDECLGETPNEIFNRLQQLVGEFGGDETTTTTA
;
A
#
# COMPACT_ATOMS: atom_id res chain seq x y z
N TRP A 1 -13.88 19.86 12.65
CA TRP A 1 -13.07 19.00 13.55
C TRP A 1 -13.40 19.10 15.06
N ASN A 2 -14.55 19.67 15.43
CA ASN A 2 -15.03 19.79 16.83
C ASN A 2 -16.22 18.84 17.10
N HIS A 3 -16.01 17.52 16.97
CA HIS A 3 -17.02 16.56 17.38
C HIS A 3 -16.46 15.55 18.38
N ASN A 4 -17.09 15.59 19.56
CA ASN A 4 -17.12 14.61 20.65
C ASN A 4 -16.36 13.31 20.37
N LEU A 5 -15.13 13.25 20.90
CA LEU A 5 -14.57 11.97 21.32
C LEU A 5 -15.60 11.27 22.23
N PRO A 6 -15.77 9.94 22.14
CA PRO A 6 -16.67 9.21 23.04
C PRO A 6 -16.32 9.59 24.48
N SER A 7 -17.33 10.02 25.24
CA SER A 7 -17.20 10.43 26.64
C SER A 7 -16.39 9.38 27.40
N GLU A 8 -15.26 9.80 27.98
CA GLU A 8 -14.37 8.97 28.77
C GLU A 8 -15.16 8.12 29.76
N GLY A 9 -15.15 6.80 29.55
CA GLY A 9 -15.43 5.85 30.61
C GLY A 9 -14.32 5.97 31.64
N SER A 10 -14.67 6.48 32.83
CA SER A 10 -13.78 6.62 34.00
C SER A 10 -12.93 5.36 34.22
N PRO A 11 -11.58 5.47 34.26
CA PRO A 11 -10.75 4.39 34.76
C PRO A 11 -10.86 4.38 36.28
N PHE A 12 -11.57 3.36 36.78
CA PHE A 12 -11.68 2.99 38.19
C PHE A 12 -10.30 2.53 38.70
N TRP A 13 -9.57 3.42 39.36
CA TRP A 13 -8.37 3.07 40.13
C TRP A 13 -8.73 3.00 41.62
N GLN A 14 -9.02 1.80 42.11
CA GLN A 14 -8.90 1.49 43.54
C GLN A 14 -7.41 1.26 43.85
N SER A 15 -6.88 2.08 44.76
CA SER A 15 -5.51 2.02 45.25
C SER A 15 -5.46 1.11 46.47
N ASP A 16 -5.11 -0.16 46.25
CA ASP A 16 -4.70 -1.02 47.36
C ASP A 16 -3.24 -0.75 47.69
N SER A 17 -3.03 -0.25 48.91
CA SER A 17 -1.74 0.10 49.47
C SER A 17 -1.30 -0.99 50.44
N ASP A 18 -0.61 -2.00 49.93
CA ASP A 18 0.10 -2.95 50.78
C ASP A 18 1.62 -2.74 50.69
N SER A 19 2.15 -2.23 51.79
CA SER A 19 3.56 -1.98 52.00
C SER A 19 4.27 -3.26 52.45
N THR A 20 5.09 -3.84 51.58
CA THR A 20 6.09 -4.83 51.99
C THR A 20 7.47 -4.55 51.41
N SER A 21 8.46 -4.84 52.24
CA SER A 21 9.88 -4.49 52.23
C SER A 21 10.65 -4.74 50.92
N LYS A 22 11.37 -3.70 50.48
CA LYS A 22 12.27 -3.67 49.32
C LYS A 22 13.57 -4.45 49.57
N SER A 23 13.76 -5.58 48.89
CA SER A 23 15.08 -6.09 48.52
C SER A 23 15.48 -5.47 47.18
N SER A 24 16.64 -4.80 47.14
CA SER A 24 17.19 -4.14 45.95
C SER A 24 17.74 -5.15 44.94
N SER A 25 16.86 -5.91 44.30
CA SER A 25 17.14 -6.49 42.98
C SER A 25 16.92 -5.38 41.96
N SER A 26 17.88 -5.15 41.06
CA SER A 26 17.72 -4.27 39.91
C SER A 26 16.56 -4.77 39.05
N SER A 27 15.34 -4.37 39.38
CA SER A 27 14.15 -4.61 38.59
C SER A 27 14.33 -3.81 37.33
N SER A 28 14.91 -4.42 36.30
CA SER A 28 14.74 -3.96 34.93
C SER A 28 13.24 -3.81 34.77
N SER A 29 12.75 -2.58 34.69
CA SER A 29 11.35 -2.26 34.49
C SER A 29 10.95 -2.89 33.17
N SER A 30 10.45 -4.13 33.21
CA SER A 30 9.86 -4.77 32.06
C SER A 30 8.72 -3.86 31.64
N LEU A 31 8.81 -3.30 30.44
CA LEU A 31 7.71 -2.58 29.82
C LEU A 31 6.46 -3.45 29.96
N CYS A 32 5.45 -2.92 30.65
CA CYS A 32 4.15 -3.55 30.70
C CYS A 32 3.52 -3.31 29.33
N TRP A 33 3.60 -4.32 28.44
CA TRP A 33 3.04 -4.21 27.09
C TRP A 33 1.54 -3.89 27.10
N ASP A 34 0.82 -4.35 28.13
CA ASP A 34 -0.60 -4.03 28.30
C ASP A 34 -0.85 -2.54 28.48
N GLU A 35 -0.01 -1.86 29.28
CA GLU A 35 -0.08 -0.41 29.45
C GLU A 35 0.31 0.32 28.16
N PHE A 36 1.37 -0.14 27.48
CA PHE A 36 1.85 0.47 26.23
C PHE A 36 0.80 0.39 25.11
N PHE A 37 0.08 -0.73 24.99
CA PHE A 37 -0.90 -0.96 23.92
C PHE A 37 -2.35 -0.64 24.30
N ALA A 38 -2.64 -0.17 25.52
CA ALA A 38 -3.99 -0.02 26.05
C ALA A 38 -4.97 0.75 25.13
N ASN A 39 -4.46 1.74 24.40
CA ASN A 39 -5.26 2.60 23.51
C ASN A 39 -4.75 2.62 22.06
N VAL A 40 -3.92 1.65 21.68
CA VAL A 40 -3.32 1.60 20.34
C VAL A 40 -4.25 0.84 19.41
N VAL A 41 -4.73 1.51 18.36
CA VAL A 41 -5.59 0.92 17.32
C VAL A 41 -4.83 0.53 16.05
N HIS A 42 -3.64 1.10 15.88
CA HIS A 42 -2.78 0.89 14.73
C HIS A 42 -1.32 1.18 15.11
N VAL A 43 -0.37 0.42 14.56
CA VAL A 43 1.06 0.70 14.66
C VAL A 43 1.60 1.05 13.28
N HIS A 44 2.22 2.22 13.17
CA HIS A 44 3.00 2.60 12.00
C HIS A 44 4.49 2.57 12.33
N SER A 45 5.29 1.92 11.47
CA SER A 45 6.75 1.83 11.62
C SER A 45 7.48 2.44 10.43
N ASP A 46 8.36 3.40 10.69
CA ASP A 46 9.26 4.04 9.71
C ASP A 46 10.52 3.21 9.38
N SER A 47 10.61 2.01 9.98
CA SER A 47 11.67 1.01 9.82
C SER A 47 13.10 1.47 10.14
N ARG A 48 13.31 2.57 10.89
CA ARG A 48 14.66 3.05 11.26
C ARG A 48 15.36 2.20 12.31
N HIS A 49 14.65 1.81 13.36
CA HIS A 49 15.15 1.00 14.46
C HIS A 49 14.55 -0.40 14.36
N THR A 50 15.06 -1.21 13.43
CA THR A 50 14.42 -2.45 13.01
C THR A 50 14.26 -3.47 14.13
N ASP A 51 15.19 -3.55 15.07
CA ASP A 51 15.13 -4.44 16.24
C ASP A 51 14.00 -4.07 17.21
N VAL A 52 13.87 -2.78 17.54
CA VAL A 52 12.80 -2.26 18.42
C VAL A 52 11.46 -2.32 17.70
N ALA A 53 11.41 -1.86 16.45
CA ALA A 53 10.21 -1.87 15.63
C ALA A 53 9.68 -3.29 15.46
N GLN A 54 10.56 -4.28 15.25
CA GLN A 54 10.16 -5.68 15.10
C GLN A 54 9.41 -6.17 16.34
N ARG A 55 9.95 -5.91 17.55
CA ARG A 55 9.29 -6.32 18.79
C ARG A 55 7.93 -5.66 18.98
N ILE A 56 7.82 -4.37 18.69
CA ILE A 56 6.56 -3.62 18.79
C ILE A 56 5.53 -4.18 17.79
N VAL A 57 5.95 -4.44 16.56
CA VAL A 57 5.10 -4.95 15.49
C VAL A 57 4.65 -6.40 15.76
N GLU A 58 5.54 -7.27 16.24
CA GLU A 58 5.21 -8.63 16.66
C GLU A 58 4.15 -8.63 17.76
N GLU A 59 4.33 -7.80 18.78
CA GLU A 59 3.38 -7.66 19.89
C GLU A 59 2.03 -7.09 19.42
N ALA A 60 2.05 -6.07 18.57
CA ALA A 60 0.83 -5.50 17.97
C ALA A 60 0.05 -6.55 17.18
N HIS A 61 0.74 -7.34 16.35
CA HIS A 61 0.14 -8.39 15.55
C HIS A 61 -0.48 -9.50 16.43
N GLN A 62 0.20 -9.91 17.51
CA GLN A 62 -0.34 -10.88 18.48
C GLN A 62 -1.64 -10.39 19.14
N ARG A 63 -1.78 -9.06 19.30
CA ARG A 63 -2.98 -8.40 19.85
C ARG A 63 -4.07 -8.13 18.81
N GLY A 64 -3.85 -8.48 17.54
CA GLY A 64 -4.77 -8.16 16.45
C GLY A 64 -4.82 -6.66 16.11
N ILE A 65 -3.80 -5.89 16.50
CA ILE A 65 -3.65 -4.48 16.15
C ILE A 65 -3.04 -4.40 14.75
N SER A 66 -3.67 -3.62 13.87
CA SER A 66 -3.19 -3.47 12.50
C SER A 66 -1.83 -2.77 12.44
N VAL A 67 -1.00 -3.18 11.48
CA VAL A 67 0.36 -2.69 11.31
C VAL A 67 0.57 -2.13 9.92
N SER A 68 1.16 -0.94 9.82
CA SER A 68 1.73 -0.43 8.59
C SER A 68 3.24 -0.20 8.69
N VAL A 69 3.93 -0.38 7.57
CA VAL A 69 5.38 -0.20 7.47
C VAL A 69 5.70 0.72 6.31
N ASP A 70 6.56 1.71 6.54
CA ASP A 70 7.19 2.49 5.47
C ASP A 70 8.55 1.89 5.08
N ALA A 71 8.61 1.37 3.86
CA ALA A 71 9.80 0.78 3.28
C ALA A 71 10.61 1.83 2.48
N GLU A 72 11.45 2.58 3.19
CA GLU A 72 12.40 3.53 2.61
C GLU A 72 13.65 2.86 1.99
N LYS A 73 14.33 3.60 1.10
CA LYS A 73 15.54 3.16 0.34
C LYS A 73 16.75 2.84 1.21
N ASP A 74 17.01 3.68 2.21
CA ASP A 74 18.29 3.70 2.92
C ASP A 74 18.29 2.71 4.10
N ARG A 75 17.50 1.65 4.00
CA ARG A 75 17.30 0.67 5.07
C ARG A 75 17.86 -0.68 4.64
N CYS A 76 18.45 -1.38 5.60
CA CYS A 76 18.95 -2.72 5.37
C CYS A 76 17.76 -3.66 5.11
N ILE A 77 17.59 -4.08 3.85
CA ILE A 77 16.48 -4.91 3.38
C ILE A 77 16.32 -6.19 4.20
N GLU A 78 17.44 -6.83 4.55
CA GLU A 78 17.46 -8.06 5.36
C GLU A 78 16.83 -7.85 6.73
N SER A 79 17.08 -6.70 7.35
CA SER A 79 16.52 -6.35 8.66
C SER A 79 15.04 -5.94 8.61
N GLN A 80 14.49 -5.66 7.43
CA GLN A 80 13.08 -5.32 7.27
C GLN A 80 12.18 -6.54 7.06
N HIS A 81 12.72 -7.69 6.66
CA HIS A 81 11.89 -8.87 6.39
C HIS A 81 10.97 -9.26 7.56
N PRO A 82 11.43 -9.28 8.83
CA PRO A 82 10.54 -9.58 9.95
C PRO A 82 9.42 -8.54 10.12
N LEU A 83 9.70 -7.25 9.88
CA LEU A 83 8.69 -6.19 9.92
C LEU A 83 7.62 -6.38 8.84
N LEU A 84 8.06 -6.62 7.61
CA LEU A 84 7.19 -6.80 6.44
C LEU A 84 6.31 -8.05 6.54
N GLN A 85 6.77 -9.08 7.26
CA GLN A 85 5.97 -10.27 7.55
C GLN A 85 4.69 -9.94 8.32
N HIS A 86 4.78 -9.01 9.28
CA HIS A 86 3.68 -8.61 10.15
C HIS A 86 2.89 -7.39 9.64
N ALA A 87 3.35 -6.72 8.58
CA ALA A 87 2.66 -5.57 8.02
C ALA A 87 1.35 -5.96 7.30
N ASP A 88 0.25 -5.29 7.63
CA ASP A 88 -1.02 -5.36 6.89
C ASP A 88 -1.01 -4.37 5.72
N LEU A 89 -0.32 -3.24 5.89
CA LEU A 89 -0.22 -2.18 4.90
C LEU A 89 1.25 -1.78 4.69
N LEU A 90 1.71 -1.87 3.45
CA LEU A 90 3.05 -1.45 3.07
C LEU A 90 3.00 -0.11 2.32
N PHE A 91 3.71 0.90 2.83
CA PHE A 91 4.01 2.12 2.09
C PHE A 91 5.39 2.01 1.45
N THR A 92 5.49 2.44 0.19
CA THR A 92 6.76 2.47 -0.52
C THR A 92 6.75 3.47 -1.68
N ASN A 93 7.87 3.59 -2.37
CA ASN A 93 7.95 4.23 -3.67
C ASN A 93 8.32 3.22 -4.74
N SER A 94 8.02 3.54 -6.00
CA SER A 94 8.18 2.57 -7.09
C SER A 94 9.61 2.11 -7.35
N GLN A 95 10.61 2.90 -6.96
CA GLN A 95 12.00 2.53 -7.13
C GLN A 95 12.44 1.48 -6.10
N GLN A 96 11.88 1.52 -4.88
CA GLN A 96 12.32 0.63 -3.79
C GLN A 96 11.84 -0.80 -3.95
N LEU A 97 10.58 -0.96 -4.36
CA LEU A 97 9.98 -2.29 -4.35
C LEU A 97 10.72 -3.25 -5.29
N GLN A 98 11.29 -2.75 -6.39
CA GLN A 98 12.16 -3.53 -7.28
C GLN A 98 13.46 -3.99 -6.60
N THR A 99 14.11 -3.12 -5.82
CA THR A 99 15.33 -3.48 -5.07
C THR A 99 15.05 -4.54 -4.02
N TYR A 100 13.89 -4.47 -3.35
CA TYR A 100 13.43 -5.54 -2.45
C TYR A 100 13.32 -6.90 -3.18
N LEU A 101 12.75 -6.92 -4.39
CA LEU A 101 12.65 -8.17 -5.17
C LEU A 101 14.00 -8.77 -5.52
N GLN A 102 14.94 -7.93 -5.95
CA GLN A 102 16.25 -8.38 -6.40
C GLN A 102 17.06 -9.01 -5.25
N ASN A 103 17.00 -8.42 -4.06
CA ASN A 103 17.80 -8.87 -2.92
C ASN A 103 17.21 -10.10 -2.20
N ARG A 104 15.92 -10.37 -2.36
CA ARG A 104 15.28 -11.55 -1.78
C ARG A 104 15.39 -12.79 -2.66
N GLN A 105 16.09 -12.75 -3.80
CA GLN A 105 16.41 -13.98 -4.51
C GLN A 105 17.03 -14.96 -3.49
N PRO A 106 16.42 -16.15 -3.29
CA PRO A 106 16.80 -17.06 -2.22
C PRO A 106 18.31 -17.24 -2.23
N GLN A 107 18.98 -16.67 -1.22
CA GLN A 107 20.36 -17.06 -0.98
C GLN A 107 20.28 -18.53 -0.60
N SER A 108 20.63 -19.40 -1.55
CA SER A 108 20.58 -20.84 -1.39
C SER A 108 21.40 -21.21 -0.16
N SER A 109 20.72 -21.47 0.96
CA SER A 109 21.33 -21.59 2.28
C SER A 109 22.02 -22.93 2.52
N SER A 110 22.43 -23.63 1.46
CA SER A 110 23.22 -24.85 1.56
C SER A 110 24.22 -24.93 0.41
N PRO A 111 25.54 -24.84 0.67
CA PRO A 111 26.56 -25.09 -0.35
C PRO A 111 26.60 -26.56 -0.83
N ASN A 112 25.83 -27.48 -0.22
CA ASN A 112 25.90 -28.92 -0.51
C ASN A 112 24.59 -29.54 -1.01
N THR A 113 23.54 -28.74 -1.24
CA THR A 113 22.30 -29.23 -1.85
C THR A 113 22.16 -28.56 -3.20
N PRO A 114 22.09 -29.31 -4.33
CA PRO A 114 21.75 -28.72 -5.62
C PRO A 114 20.29 -28.26 -5.54
N VAL A 115 20.10 -27.03 -5.07
CA VAL A 115 18.80 -26.35 -5.08
C VAL A 115 18.53 -26.01 -6.54
N ALA A 116 17.40 -26.50 -7.06
CA ALA A 116 16.89 -26.06 -8.35
C ALA A 116 16.97 -24.52 -8.38
N ALA A 117 17.63 -23.96 -9.40
CA ALA A 117 17.89 -22.53 -9.50
C ALA A 117 16.62 -21.76 -9.14
N ALA A 118 16.68 -20.90 -8.12
CA ALA A 118 15.56 -20.05 -7.78
C ALA A 118 15.14 -19.32 -9.06
N PRO A 119 13.84 -19.27 -9.39
CA PRO A 119 13.40 -18.69 -10.65
C PRO A 119 13.92 -17.26 -10.70
N THR A 120 14.80 -16.98 -11.66
CA THR A 120 15.18 -15.61 -11.97
C THR A 120 13.89 -14.87 -12.26
N VAL A 121 13.58 -13.92 -11.39
CA VAL A 121 12.41 -13.06 -11.50
C VAL A 121 12.70 -12.06 -12.61
N THR A 122 12.74 -12.53 -13.84
CA THR A 122 12.71 -11.69 -15.03
C THR A 122 11.27 -11.22 -15.15
N LEU A 123 11.06 -9.90 -15.08
CA LEU A 123 9.77 -9.32 -15.42
C LEU A 123 9.38 -9.88 -16.79
N PRO A 124 8.24 -10.59 -16.91
CA PRO A 124 7.82 -11.07 -18.21
C PRO A 124 7.71 -9.87 -19.15
N PRO A 125 8.13 -9.99 -20.43
CA PRO A 125 7.85 -8.95 -21.40
C PRO A 125 6.35 -8.69 -21.34
N LEU A 126 5.96 -7.43 -21.14
CA LEU A 126 4.55 -7.04 -21.29
C LEU A 126 4.21 -7.32 -22.74
N LEU A 127 3.48 -8.40 -22.99
CA LEU A 127 2.73 -8.56 -24.24
C LEU A 127 1.59 -7.55 -24.14
N THR A 128 1.83 -6.34 -24.63
CA THR A 128 0.73 -5.44 -24.94
C THR A 128 0.04 -6.03 -26.15
N ASP A 129 -1.29 -6.17 -26.12
CA ASP A 129 -2.07 -6.63 -27.29
C ASP A 129 -1.72 -5.83 -28.58
N ASP A 130 -1.17 -4.62 -28.42
CA ASP A 130 -0.64 -3.75 -29.46
C ASP A 130 0.55 -4.35 -30.27
N ASP A 131 1.26 -5.38 -29.78
CA ASP A 131 2.32 -6.05 -30.55
C ASP A 131 1.77 -7.01 -31.63
N ASP A 132 0.47 -7.31 -31.62
CA ASP A 132 -0.23 -8.08 -32.66
C ASP A 132 -0.81 -7.20 -33.79
N ASP A 133 -0.61 -5.87 -33.74
CA ASP A 133 -1.15 -4.90 -34.72
C ASP A 133 -0.52 -4.96 -36.12
N ASN A 134 0.38 -5.91 -36.39
CA ASN A 134 0.82 -6.15 -37.77
C ASN A 134 -0.20 -6.92 -38.61
N ASN A 135 -1.38 -7.25 -38.06
CA ASN A 135 -2.49 -7.85 -38.81
C ASN A 135 -3.61 -6.83 -39.09
N ASN A 136 -3.28 -5.83 -39.91
CA ASN A 136 -4.19 -4.84 -40.51
C ASN A 136 -5.36 -5.50 -41.27
N ASN A 137 -6.46 -5.92 -40.61
CA ASN A 137 -7.76 -6.02 -41.30
C ASN A 137 -9.04 -6.25 -40.47
N VAL A 138 -9.07 -6.02 -39.15
CA VAL A 138 -10.32 -6.17 -38.39
C VAL A 138 -10.87 -4.81 -38.01
N SER A 139 -11.69 -4.24 -38.90
CA SER A 139 -12.58 -3.12 -38.59
C SER A 139 -13.63 -3.57 -37.55
N SER A 140 -13.32 -3.39 -36.27
CA SER A 140 -14.27 -3.60 -35.17
C SER A 140 -14.89 -2.25 -34.79
N ASN A 141 -16.09 -1.98 -35.31
CA ASN A 141 -16.94 -0.84 -34.95
C ASN A 141 -17.70 -1.08 -33.62
N SER A 142 -17.05 -1.67 -32.60
CA SER A 142 -17.68 -1.80 -31.29
C SER A 142 -17.33 -0.59 -30.44
N ASP A 143 -18.31 0.30 -30.24
CA ASP A 143 -18.27 1.51 -29.39
C ASP A 143 -18.13 1.22 -27.88
N ASP A 144 -17.48 0.11 -27.48
CA ASP A 144 -17.18 -0.16 -26.06
C ASP A 144 -15.97 0.67 -25.60
N ASP A 145 -16.27 1.94 -25.34
CA ASP A 145 -15.37 3.06 -25.00
C ASP A 145 -14.57 2.86 -23.69
N ALA A 146 -14.92 1.85 -22.87
CA ALA A 146 -14.28 1.60 -21.57
C ALA A 146 -12.82 1.13 -21.66
N THR A 147 -12.39 0.54 -22.80
CA THR A 147 -11.01 0.04 -22.98
C THR A 147 -10.01 1.13 -23.37
N LYS A 148 -10.47 2.31 -23.80
CA LYS A 148 -9.63 3.46 -24.18
C LYS A 148 -9.15 4.30 -22.99
N LEU A 149 -9.57 3.99 -21.76
CA LEU A 149 -9.36 4.83 -20.59
C LEU A 149 -7.91 4.89 -20.09
N LEU A 150 -7.04 3.95 -20.48
CA LEU A 150 -5.64 3.95 -20.07
C LEU A 150 -4.72 4.09 -21.28
N THR A 151 -3.84 5.09 -21.25
CA THR A 151 -2.75 5.18 -22.22
C THR A 151 -1.82 3.96 -22.07
N PRO A 152 -1.16 3.49 -23.15
CA PRO A 152 -0.24 2.35 -23.08
C PRO A 152 0.88 2.54 -22.04
N SER A 153 1.36 3.77 -21.86
CA SER A 153 2.35 4.11 -20.83
C SER A 153 1.82 3.92 -19.41
N LEU A 154 0.57 4.31 -19.17
CA LEU A 154 -0.08 4.16 -17.87
C LEU A 154 -0.36 2.69 -17.55
N ARG A 155 -0.84 1.93 -18.53
CA ARG A 155 -1.04 0.48 -18.42
C ARG A 155 0.26 -0.23 -18.04
N ARG A 156 1.36 0.10 -18.74
CA ARG A 156 2.70 -0.40 -18.41
C ARG A 156 3.12 0.00 -17.00
N MET A 157 2.86 1.23 -16.57
CA MET A 157 3.23 1.67 -15.23
C MET A 157 2.48 0.93 -14.12
N VAL A 158 1.17 0.75 -14.28
CA VAL A 158 0.33 -0.01 -13.34
C VAL A 158 0.83 -1.46 -13.27
N ALA A 159 1.00 -2.10 -14.42
CA ALA A 159 1.57 -3.44 -14.56
C ALA A 159 2.89 -3.63 -13.79
N HIS A 160 3.87 -2.76 -14.04
CA HIS A 160 5.17 -2.81 -13.39
C HIS A 160 5.12 -2.53 -11.89
N SER A 161 4.06 -1.89 -11.40
CA SER A 161 3.88 -1.58 -9.98
C SER A 161 3.19 -2.71 -9.22
N VAL A 162 2.36 -3.51 -9.88
CA VAL A 162 1.72 -4.69 -9.26
C VAL A 162 2.71 -5.83 -9.07
N TYR A 163 3.64 -6.01 -10.00
CA TYR A 163 4.54 -7.16 -9.97
C TYR A 163 5.34 -7.29 -8.65
N PRO A 164 5.90 -6.20 -8.10
CA PRO A 164 6.55 -6.31 -6.80
C PRO A 164 5.58 -6.46 -5.62
N SER A 165 4.33 -6.00 -5.75
CA SER A 165 3.26 -6.26 -4.79
C SER A 165 2.83 -7.73 -4.77
N LEU A 166 2.83 -8.41 -5.92
CA LEU A 166 2.61 -9.86 -6.03
C LEU A 166 3.63 -10.63 -5.19
N CYS A 167 4.89 -10.20 -5.24
CA CYS A 167 5.92 -10.79 -4.40
C CYS A 167 5.61 -10.54 -2.92
N PHE A 168 5.32 -9.29 -2.52
CA PHE A 168 4.96 -8.98 -1.13
C PHE A 168 3.77 -9.81 -0.63
N SER A 169 2.70 -9.94 -1.43
CA SER A 169 1.53 -10.73 -1.05
C SER A 169 1.88 -12.22 -0.96
N LYS A 170 2.58 -12.79 -1.95
CA LYS A 170 2.94 -14.22 -1.99
C LYS A 170 3.95 -14.65 -0.93
N TRP A 171 4.78 -13.74 -0.45
CA TRP A 171 5.95 -14.06 0.35
C TRP A 171 5.70 -14.43 1.82
N TYR A 172 4.55 -14.07 2.38
CA TYR A 172 4.35 -14.14 3.84
C TYR A 172 3.22 -15.10 4.28
N GLY A 173 3.00 -16.19 3.53
CA GLY A 173 2.13 -17.30 3.98
C GLY A 173 0.62 -16.99 3.95
N SER A 174 -0.22 -17.87 4.49
CA SER A 174 -1.68 -17.97 4.23
C SER A 174 -2.60 -16.78 4.60
N SER A 175 -2.09 -15.66 5.11
CA SER A 175 -2.88 -14.45 5.45
C SER A 175 -2.82 -13.36 4.36
N GLN A 176 -2.64 -13.74 3.08
CA GLN A 176 -2.26 -12.83 1.98
C GLN A 176 -3.38 -11.93 1.51
N ASP A 177 -4.64 -12.35 1.66
CA ASP A 177 -5.79 -11.66 1.09
C ASP A 177 -6.07 -10.30 1.77
N ALA A 178 -5.45 -10.05 2.93
CA ALA A 178 -5.62 -8.80 3.68
C ALA A 178 -4.47 -7.80 3.50
N LYS A 179 -3.36 -8.19 2.85
CA LYS A 179 -2.18 -7.33 2.72
C LYS A 179 -2.35 -6.32 1.59
N GLU A 180 -2.13 -5.04 1.89
CA GLU A 180 -2.27 -3.93 0.95
C GLU A 180 -0.90 -3.26 0.70
N VAL A 181 -0.71 -2.71 -0.49
CA VAL A 181 0.50 -1.95 -0.84
C VAL A 181 0.13 -0.60 -1.42
N ILE A 182 0.68 0.47 -0.86
CA ILE A 182 0.58 1.82 -1.39
C ILE A 182 1.93 2.25 -1.95
N ILE A 183 1.93 2.59 -3.25
CA ILE A 183 3.12 2.94 -4.01
C ILE A 183 3.02 4.39 -4.44
N THR A 184 3.83 5.25 -3.84
CA THR A 184 3.95 6.65 -4.27
C THR A 184 4.80 6.75 -5.55
N LYS A 185 4.37 7.66 -6.44
CA LYS A 185 4.93 7.90 -7.78
C LYS A 185 5.31 9.37 -8.00
N GLY A 186 5.53 10.12 -6.93
CA GLY A 186 5.91 11.53 -6.99
C GLY A 186 4.81 12.39 -7.63
N SER A 187 5.15 13.14 -8.68
CA SER A 187 4.21 14.02 -9.39
C SER A 187 3.05 13.29 -10.06
N LEU A 188 3.18 11.98 -10.30
CA LEU A 188 2.11 11.19 -10.90
C LEU A 188 1.01 10.83 -9.90
N GLY A 189 1.32 10.86 -8.59
CA GLY A 189 0.42 10.51 -7.50
C GLY A 189 0.76 9.18 -6.82
N ALA A 190 -0.22 8.34 -6.58
CA ALA A 190 -0.07 7.07 -5.86
C ALA A 190 -0.94 5.94 -6.44
N LEU A 191 -0.54 4.71 -6.13
CA LEU A 191 -1.26 3.48 -6.45
C LEU A 191 -1.57 2.75 -5.16
N HIS A 192 -2.79 2.24 -5.00
CA HIS A 192 -3.16 1.29 -3.96
C HIS A 192 -3.43 -0.06 -4.61
N VAL A 193 -2.65 -1.07 -4.23
CA VAL A 193 -2.69 -2.42 -4.78
C VAL A 193 -3.21 -3.37 -3.70
N GLN A 194 -4.33 -4.03 -3.99
CA GLN A 194 -4.97 -4.98 -3.08
C GLN A 194 -5.19 -6.33 -3.79
N PRO A 195 -4.78 -7.46 -3.20
CA PRO A 195 -5.12 -8.79 -3.71
C PRO A 195 -6.64 -9.02 -3.67
N CYS A 196 -7.22 -9.56 -4.74
CA CYS A 196 -8.66 -9.89 -4.79
C CYS A 196 -8.92 -11.34 -4.43
N THR A 197 -8.34 -12.27 -5.19
CA THR A 197 -8.52 -13.71 -5.03
C THR A 197 -7.49 -14.43 -5.88
N THR A 198 -6.98 -15.55 -5.38
CA THR A 198 -6.16 -16.49 -6.18
C THR A 198 -7.06 -17.62 -6.64
N THR A 199 -7.20 -17.79 -7.95
CA THR A 199 -7.92 -18.92 -8.55
C THR A 199 -6.95 -19.85 -9.23
N THR A 200 -7.08 -21.15 -8.96
CA THR A 200 -6.36 -22.18 -9.72
C THR A 200 -7.20 -22.47 -10.95
N THR A 201 -6.65 -22.20 -12.13
CA THR A 201 -7.30 -22.52 -13.40
C THR A 201 -6.50 -23.59 -14.12
N THR A 202 -7.19 -24.54 -14.75
CA THR A 202 -6.55 -25.54 -15.60
C THR A 202 -6.38 -24.92 -16.98
N THR A 203 -5.29 -24.17 -17.20
CA THR A 203 -4.96 -23.67 -18.54
C THR A 203 -3.57 -24.15 -18.95
N THR A 204 -3.44 -24.49 -20.23
CA THR A 204 -2.23 -25.07 -20.82
C THR A 204 -1.25 -24.02 -21.33
N SER A 205 -1.39 -22.75 -20.95
CA SER A 205 -0.51 -21.69 -21.46
C SER A 205 0.85 -21.73 -20.75
N GLU A 206 1.93 -21.85 -21.55
CA GLU A 206 3.31 -21.81 -21.05
C GLU A 206 3.82 -20.38 -20.79
N LEU A 207 3.10 -19.37 -21.27
CA LEU A 207 3.53 -17.97 -21.17
C LEU A 207 2.83 -17.29 -19.99
N ARG A 208 3.62 -16.55 -19.20
CA ARG A 208 3.07 -15.59 -18.24
C ARG A 208 2.28 -14.53 -19.00
N ARG A 209 1.02 -14.35 -18.61
CA ARG A 209 0.14 -13.32 -19.18
C ARG A 209 -0.20 -12.29 -18.13
N LEU A 210 -0.12 -11.04 -18.53
CA LEU A 210 -0.56 -9.92 -17.73
C LEU A 210 -1.73 -9.27 -18.44
N LYS A 211 -2.89 -9.25 -17.78
CA LYS A 211 -4.07 -8.58 -18.26
C LYS A 211 -4.39 -7.40 -17.36
N VAL A 212 -4.63 -6.23 -17.96
CA VAL A 212 -5.06 -5.02 -17.23
C VAL A 212 -6.42 -4.63 -17.77
N GLU A 213 -7.45 -4.72 -16.93
CA GLU A 213 -8.82 -4.36 -17.25
C GLU A 213 -9.21 -3.11 -16.46
N SER A 214 -9.76 -2.10 -17.14
CA SER A 214 -10.27 -0.92 -16.44
C SER A 214 -11.68 -1.19 -15.92
N THR A 215 -11.91 -0.97 -14.63
CA THR A 215 -13.25 -1.08 -14.02
C THR A 215 -13.93 0.29 -13.89
N SER A 216 -13.12 1.35 -13.74
CA SER A 216 -13.52 2.75 -13.77
C SER A 216 -12.31 3.63 -14.09
N HIS A 217 -12.50 4.96 -14.17
CA HIS A 217 -11.41 5.91 -14.48
C HIS A 217 -10.22 5.82 -13.51
N GLN A 218 -10.44 5.40 -12.27
CA GLN A 218 -9.42 5.39 -11.21
C GLN A 218 -9.30 4.03 -10.50
N SER A 219 -9.91 2.97 -11.06
CA SER A 219 -9.84 1.61 -10.53
C SER A 219 -9.66 0.62 -11.68
N HIS A 220 -8.65 -0.23 -11.55
CA HIS A 220 -8.28 -1.22 -12.56
C HIS A 220 -8.10 -2.57 -11.90
N THR A 221 -8.42 -3.62 -12.63
CA THR A 221 -8.13 -5.01 -12.24
C THR A 221 -6.91 -5.46 -13.02
N VAL A 222 -5.88 -5.91 -12.31
CA VAL A 222 -4.67 -6.48 -12.91
C VAL A 222 -4.64 -7.96 -12.59
N THR A 223 -4.68 -8.78 -13.63
CA THR A 223 -4.64 -10.24 -13.53
C THR A 223 -3.29 -10.73 -14.02
N ILE A 224 -2.59 -11.48 -13.16
CA ILE A 224 -1.30 -12.10 -13.44
C ILE A 224 -1.53 -13.62 -13.48
N GLU A 225 -1.37 -14.20 -14.67
CA GLU A 225 -1.37 -15.65 -14.86
C GLU A 225 0.06 -16.16 -14.78
N GLU A 226 0.36 -16.97 -13.75
CA GLU A 226 1.67 -17.60 -13.58
C GLU A 226 1.57 -19.12 -13.77
N PRO A 227 2.44 -19.71 -14.61
CA PRO A 227 2.53 -21.16 -14.71
C PRO A 227 3.01 -21.70 -13.35
N THR A 228 2.25 -22.65 -12.77
CA THR A 228 2.61 -23.28 -11.50
C THR A 228 3.08 -24.69 -11.78
N THR A 229 4.38 -24.95 -11.60
CA THR A 229 4.93 -26.29 -11.75
C THR A 229 4.75 -27.04 -10.43
N THR A 230 3.58 -27.65 -10.24
CA THR A 230 3.34 -28.47 -9.05
C THR A 230 3.94 -29.85 -9.30
N THR A 231 5.12 -30.11 -8.72
CA THR A 231 5.71 -31.46 -8.76
C THR A 231 4.96 -32.33 -7.76
N THR A 232 3.96 -33.06 -8.25
CA THR A 232 3.31 -34.10 -7.44
C THR A 232 4.28 -35.27 -7.27
N THR A 233 4.27 -35.90 -6.09
CA THR A 233 5.15 -37.05 -5.77
C THR A 233 4.83 -38.30 -6.59
N GLU A 234 3.75 -38.30 -7.38
CA GLU A 234 3.26 -39.49 -8.11
C GLU A 234 3.58 -39.48 -9.61
N GLY A 235 4.38 -38.53 -10.09
CA GLY A 235 4.88 -38.54 -11.48
C GLY A 235 3.88 -38.09 -12.54
N ASP A 236 2.67 -37.69 -12.16
CA ASP A 236 1.75 -36.97 -13.04
C ASP A 236 2.05 -35.46 -12.98
N ASN A 237 2.60 -34.96 -14.08
CA ASN A 237 2.81 -33.53 -14.30
C ASN A 237 1.44 -32.89 -14.60
N ASP A 238 0.70 -32.54 -13.55
CA ASP A 238 -0.47 -31.68 -13.70
C ASP A 238 0.00 -30.25 -13.98
N ASN A 239 -0.21 -29.79 -15.20
CA ASN A 239 0.07 -28.43 -15.63
C ASN A 239 -1.03 -27.49 -15.13
N SER A 240 -1.08 -27.28 -13.81
CA SER A 240 -1.94 -26.29 -13.20
C SER A 240 -1.36 -24.88 -13.37
N SER A 241 -2.17 -23.90 -13.77
CA SER A 241 -1.78 -22.49 -13.77
C SER A 241 -2.40 -21.78 -12.57
N GLY A 242 -1.61 -20.95 -11.88
CA GLY A 242 -2.07 -20.11 -10.80
C GLY A 242 -2.43 -18.74 -11.34
N CYS A 243 -3.66 -18.29 -11.11
CA CYS A 243 -4.10 -16.95 -11.49
C CYS A 243 -4.23 -16.09 -10.23
N SER A 244 -3.49 -14.99 -10.17
CA SER A 244 -3.58 -13.99 -9.09
C SER A 244 -4.17 -12.70 -9.66
N SER A 245 -5.26 -12.23 -9.08
CA SER A 245 -5.90 -10.97 -9.47
C SER A 245 -5.74 -9.90 -8.38
N PHE A 246 -5.52 -8.67 -8.82
CA PHE A 246 -5.30 -7.50 -7.97
C PHE A 246 -6.24 -6.37 -8.39
N THR A 247 -6.82 -5.69 -7.41
CA THR A 247 -7.42 -4.37 -7.62
C THR A 247 -6.33 -3.33 -7.46
N VAL A 248 -6.20 -2.45 -8.43
CA VAL A 248 -5.32 -1.29 -8.42
C VAL A 248 -6.17 -0.04 -8.49
N GLN A 249 -6.19 0.72 -7.41
CA GLN A 249 -6.75 2.05 -7.41
C GLN A 249 -5.65 3.07 -7.65
N THR A 250 -5.95 4.07 -8.47
CA THR A 250 -5.01 5.11 -8.84
C THR A 250 -5.47 6.44 -8.27
N MET A 251 -4.50 7.29 -7.94
CA MET A 251 -4.77 8.63 -7.44
C MET A 251 -3.70 9.59 -7.96
N GLY A 252 -4.08 10.72 -8.56
CA GLY A 252 -3.16 11.79 -8.94
C GLY A 252 -2.69 12.66 -7.77
N VAL A 253 -2.30 13.88 -8.09
CA VAL A 253 -1.82 14.89 -7.14
C VAL A 253 -2.72 16.11 -7.14
N VAL A 254 -2.55 16.99 -6.15
CA VAL A 254 -3.19 18.32 -6.18
C VAL A 254 -2.50 19.14 -7.28
N PRO A 255 -3.24 19.64 -8.30
CA PRO A 255 -2.66 20.41 -9.39
C PRO A 255 -2.28 21.82 -8.94
N ASN A 256 -1.44 22.49 -9.72
CA ASN A 256 -1.10 23.92 -9.57
C ASN A 256 -0.51 24.30 -8.19
N LEU A 257 0.19 23.37 -7.53
CA LEU A 257 0.90 23.65 -6.28
C LEU A 257 2.15 24.51 -6.54
N ASN A 258 2.38 25.49 -5.67
CA ASN A 258 3.66 26.20 -5.62
C ASN A 258 4.66 25.35 -4.81
N ILE A 259 5.39 24.46 -5.49
CA ILE A 259 6.32 23.53 -4.83
C ILE A 259 7.56 24.30 -4.33
N VAL A 260 7.74 24.32 -3.01
CA VAL A 260 8.88 24.94 -2.32
C VAL A 260 9.89 23.87 -1.88
N ASP A 261 9.42 22.77 -1.29
CA ASP A 261 10.28 21.70 -0.76
C ASP A 261 9.53 20.35 -0.81
N THR A 262 10.21 19.27 -1.19
CA THR A 262 9.66 17.91 -1.26
C THR A 262 9.92 17.07 -0.01
N THR A 263 10.76 17.53 0.93
CA THR A 263 11.17 16.81 2.14
C THR A 263 9.97 16.44 3.02
N GLY A 264 9.72 15.16 3.29
CA GLY A 264 8.60 14.72 4.14
C GLY A 264 7.23 14.71 3.46
N ALA A 265 7.15 14.86 2.13
CA ALA A 265 5.87 14.76 1.42
C ALA A 265 5.28 13.35 1.48
N GLY A 266 6.14 12.32 1.49
CA GLY A 266 5.75 10.93 1.73
C GLY A 266 5.14 10.74 3.11
N ASP A 267 5.84 11.18 4.16
CA ASP A 267 5.36 11.11 5.55
C ASP A 267 4.01 11.83 5.73
N ALA A 268 3.88 13.01 5.11
CA ALA A 268 2.63 13.77 5.11
C ALA A 268 1.49 13.02 4.41
N PHE A 269 1.78 12.39 3.26
CA PHE A 269 0.82 11.52 2.57
C PHE A 269 0.40 10.33 3.44
N ILE A 270 1.36 9.63 4.05
CA ILE A 270 1.11 8.47 4.92
C ILE A 270 0.25 8.88 6.11
N GLY A 271 0.63 9.96 6.79
CA GLY A 271 -0.11 10.50 7.94
C GLY A 271 -1.54 10.90 7.57
N GLY A 272 -1.73 11.57 6.42
CA GLY A 272 -3.05 11.92 5.91
C GLY A 272 -3.89 10.69 5.57
N TYR A 273 -3.33 9.73 4.85
CA TYR A 273 -4.01 8.48 4.49
C TYR A 273 -4.44 7.70 5.74
N LEU A 274 -3.52 7.47 6.68
CA LEU A 274 -3.81 6.72 7.91
C LEU A 274 -4.83 7.45 8.78
N MET A 275 -4.71 8.77 8.93
CA MET A 275 -5.69 9.57 9.66
C MET A 275 -7.08 9.44 9.05
N SER A 276 -7.20 9.57 7.72
CA SER A 276 -8.48 9.40 7.03
C SER A 276 -9.04 7.99 7.21
N ARG A 277 -8.22 6.96 7.05
CA ARG A 277 -8.63 5.55 7.18
C ARG A 277 -9.11 5.21 8.60
N LEU A 278 -8.40 5.68 9.62
CA LEU A 278 -8.68 5.33 11.02
C LEU A 278 -9.80 6.17 11.64
N PHE A 279 -9.92 7.45 11.26
CA PHE A 279 -10.84 8.39 11.94
C PHE A 279 -12.00 8.86 11.08
N LEU A 280 -11.87 8.82 9.75
CA LEU A 280 -12.99 9.13 8.83
C LEU A 280 -13.62 7.85 8.26
N GLY A 281 -13.01 6.68 8.53
CA GLY A 281 -13.48 5.36 8.11
C GLY A 281 -14.67 4.81 8.91
N GLU A 282 -15.00 3.54 8.64
CA GLU A 282 -16.23 2.83 9.05
C GLU A 282 -16.78 3.19 10.44
N GLY A 283 -18.06 3.60 10.49
CA GLY A 283 -18.82 3.81 11.74
C GLY A 283 -19.23 5.26 12.02
N VAL A 284 -18.63 6.24 11.34
CA VAL A 284 -18.96 7.67 11.54
C VAL A 284 -19.99 8.18 10.51
N THR A 285 -20.02 7.59 9.31
CA THR A 285 -20.86 8.04 8.19
C THR A 285 -21.86 6.98 7.74
N THR A 286 -23.01 7.43 7.24
CA THR A 286 -23.99 6.58 6.55
C THR A 286 -23.52 6.14 5.16
N THR A 287 -22.54 6.85 4.61
CA THR A 287 -21.89 6.58 3.33
C THR A 287 -20.63 5.76 3.58
N LYS A 288 -20.46 4.65 2.84
CA LYS A 288 -19.25 3.83 2.91
C LYS A 288 -18.08 4.63 2.33
N THR A 289 -17.13 5.03 3.17
CA THR A 289 -15.87 5.62 2.70
C THR A 289 -15.09 4.60 1.89
N THR A 290 -14.47 5.05 0.81
CA THR A 290 -13.70 4.17 -0.07
C THR A 290 -12.21 4.34 0.19
N THR A 291 -11.39 3.34 -0.12
CA THR A 291 -9.93 3.47 -0.04
C THR A 291 -9.39 4.62 -0.90
N GLN A 292 -10.08 4.93 -2.01
CA GLN A 292 -9.78 6.06 -2.85
C GLN A 292 -9.95 7.40 -2.13
N ASP A 293 -10.94 7.53 -1.25
CA ASP A 293 -11.15 8.74 -0.47
C ASP A 293 -10.00 8.98 0.51
N HIS A 294 -9.51 7.91 1.15
CA HIS A 294 -8.32 7.96 2.01
C HIS A 294 -7.06 8.32 1.21
N MET A 295 -6.89 7.78 0.00
CA MET A 295 -5.80 8.18 -0.90
C MET A 295 -5.88 9.66 -1.29
N ARG A 296 -7.06 10.18 -1.62
CA ARG A 296 -7.22 11.61 -1.96
C ARG A 296 -6.88 12.51 -0.78
N PHE A 297 -7.30 12.12 0.44
CA PHE A 297 -6.94 12.89 1.64
C PHE A 297 -5.43 12.88 1.87
N GLY A 298 -4.77 11.71 1.76
CA GLY A 298 -3.32 11.61 1.80
C GLY A 298 -2.63 12.46 0.74
N ALA A 299 -3.09 12.41 -0.52
CA ALA A 299 -2.57 13.22 -1.63
C ALA A 299 -2.72 14.72 -1.38
N TRP A 300 -3.85 15.15 -0.80
CA TRP A 300 -4.06 16.54 -0.43
C TRP A 300 -3.12 16.99 0.68
N VAL A 301 -2.99 16.22 1.77
CA VAL A 301 -2.06 16.54 2.87
C VAL A 301 -0.61 16.59 2.39
N GLY A 302 -0.19 15.59 1.62
CA GLY A 302 1.13 15.57 0.97
C GLY A 302 1.35 16.75 0.03
N GLY A 303 0.32 17.14 -0.73
CA GLY A 303 0.35 18.32 -1.61
C GLY A 303 0.50 19.64 -0.85
N ARG A 304 -0.31 19.87 0.20
CA ARG A 304 -0.20 21.07 1.05
C ARG A 304 1.19 21.19 1.68
N LYS A 305 1.77 20.06 2.10
CA LYS A 305 3.14 20.00 2.64
C LYS A 305 4.15 20.58 1.64
N LEU A 306 3.98 20.39 0.33
CA LEU A 306 4.95 20.86 -0.66
C LEU A 306 5.11 22.39 -0.72
N GLU A 307 4.16 23.16 -0.20
CA GLU A 307 4.13 24.62 -0.31
C GLU A 307 5.05 25.36 0.67
N GLY A 308 5.84 24.65 1.48
CA GLY A 308 6.79 25.29 2.39
C GLY A 308 7.94 24.40 2.82
N PRO A 309 8.94 25.00 3.51
CA PRO A 309 10.23 24.37 3.77
C PRO A 309 10.18 23.33 4.90
N GLY A 310 11.00 22.29 4.80
CA GLY A 310 11.10 21.22 5.78
C GLY A 310 9.89 20.29 5.80
N ALA A 311 9.91 19.32 6.71
CA ALA A 311 8.92 18.24 6.76
C ALA A 311 7.57 18.61 7.41
N ARG A 312 7.51 19.72 8.16
CA ARG A 312 6.35 20.01 9.06
C ARG A 312 5.72 21.39 8.94
N SER A 313 6.40 22.35 8.31
CA SER A 313 6.03 23.78 8.43
C SER A 313 4.68 24.12 7.81
N THR A 314 4.27 23.38 6.77
CA THR A 314 3.06 23.59 5.98
C THR A 314 2.10 22.41 6.03
N LEU A 315 2.25 21.53 7.04
CA LEU A 315 1.23 20.52 7.29
C LEU A 315 -0.10 21.23 7.62
N PRO A 316 -1.22 20.80 7.00
CA PRO A 316 -2.50 21.43 7.23
C PRO A 316 -2.95 21.20 8.68
N THR A 317 -3.44 22.27 9.30
CA THR A 317 -4.11 22.22 10.60
C THR A 317 -5.56 21.74 10.46
N GLY A 318 -6.19 21.30 11.54
CA GLY A 318 -7.62 20.92 11.53
C GLY A 318 -8.52 22.06 11.06
N HIS A 319 -8.22 23.32 11.42
CA HIS A 319 -8.95 24.49 10.92
C HIS A 319 -8.84 24.63 9.40
N GLN A 320 -7.64 24.43 8.84
CA GLN A 320 -7.46 24.49 7.38
C GLN A 320 -8.16 23.34 6.67
N VAL A 321 -8.25 22.16 7.30
CA VAL A 321 -9.09 21.06 6.79
C VAL A 321 -10.55 21.48 6.77
N ASP A 322 -11.08 22.03 7.87
CA ASP A 322 -12.47 22.51 7.95
C ASP A 322 -12.75 23.60 6.89
N GLU A 323 -11.85 24.56 6.72
CA GLU A 323 -11.98 25.67 5.77
C GLU A 323 -11.91 25.23 4.30
N CYS A 324 -10.97 24.32 3.97
CA CYS A 324 -10.72 23.93 2.58
C CYS A 324 -11.62 22.77 2.12
N LEU A 325 -11.88 21.81 3.01
CA LEU A 325 -12.54 20.55 2.69
C LEU A 325 -13.94 20.44 3.30
N GLY A 326 -14.24 21.19 4.36
CA GLY A 326 -15.51 21.14 5.09
C GLY A 326 -15.39 20.42 6.43
N GLU A 327 -16.44 20.48 7.23
CA GLU A 327 -16.44 19.97 8.61
C GLU A 327 -16.93 18.53 8.70
N THR A 328 -17.72 18.08 7.71
CA THR A 328 -18.26 16.73 7.67
C THR A 328 -17.48 15.82 6.71
N PRO A 329 -17.39 14.51 6.96
CA PRO A 329 -16.71 13.59 6.04
C PRO A 329 -17.23 13.65 4.60
N ASN A 330 -18.54 13.80 4.41
CA ASN A 330 -19.14 13.92 3.07
C ASN A 330 -18.68 15.18 2.34
N GLU A 331 -18.61 16.33 3.02
CA GLU A 331 -18.07 17.56 2.44
C GLU A 331 -16.60 17.36 2.07
N ILE A 332 -15.81 16.78 2.99
CA ILE A 332 -14.39 16.52 2.80
C ILE A 332 -14.15 15.72 1.52
N PHE A 333 -14.83 14.59 1.35
CA PHE A 333 -14.60 13.71 0.20
C PHE A 333 -15.14 14.30 -1.11
N ASN A 334 -16.26 15.02 -1.08
CA ASN A 334 -16.77 15.75 -2.24
C ASN A 334 -15.79 16.84 -2.70
N ARG A 335 -15.19 17.58 -1.76
CA ARG A 335 -14.17 18.59 -2.08
C ARG A 335 -12.89 17.97 -2.60
N LEU A 336 -12.42 16.89 -1.98
CA LEU A 336 -11.24 16.17 -2.42
C LEU A 336 -11.37 15.62 -3.85
N GLN A 337 -12.55 15.13 -4.24
CA GLN A 337 -12.80 14.68 -5.61
C GLN A 337 -12.60 15.81 -6.64
N GLN A 338 -12.82 17.06 -6.26
CA GLN A 338 -12.64 18.23 -7.13
C GLN A 338 -11.20 18.76 -7.11
N LEU A 339 -10.49 18.58 -5.98
CA LEU A 339 -9.17 19.16 -5.75
C LEU A 339 -8.01 18.26 -6.17
N VAL A 340 -8.19 16.94 -6.16
CA VAL A 340 -7.11 16.01 -6.50
C VAL A 340 -7.31 15.49 -7.92
N GLY A 341 -6.29 15.68 -8.76
CA GLY A 341 -6.32 15.33 -10.17
C GLY A 341 -6.23 13.83 -10.43
N GLU A 342 -6.24 13.48 -11.71
CA GLU A 342 -6.10 12.10 -12.16
C GLU A 342 -4.65 11.62 -12.11
N PHE A 343 -4.48 10.30 -11.97
CA PHE A 343 -3.17 9.66 -11.92
C PHE A 343 -2.45 9.82 -13.26
N GLY A 344 -1.24 10.39 -13.24
CA GLY A 344 -0.49 10.70 -14.45
C GLY A 344 -1.13 11.77 -15.34
N GLY A 345 -2.04 12.58 -14.81
CA GLY A 345 -2.65 13.70 -15.51
C GLY A 345 -1.60 14.61 -16.17
N ASP A 346 -1.92 15.08 -17.37
CA ASP A 346 -1.02 15.81 -18.25
C ASP A 346 -0.52 17.12 -17.63
N GLU A 347 0.80 17.28 -17.49
CA GLU A 347 1.44 18.57 -17.12
C GLU A 347 1.08 19.71 -18.10
N THR A 348 0.58 19.35 -19.28
CA THR A 348 0.28 20.24 -20.40
C THR A 348 -1.01 21.05 -20.25
N THR A 349 -1.88 20.75 -19.29
CA THR A 349 -3.07 21.60 -19.01
C THR A 349 -2.77 22.81 -18.14
N THR A 350 -1.50 23.12 -17.89
CA THR A 350 -1.05 24.42 -17.37
C THR A 350 -1.11 25.49 -18.47
N THR A 351 -2.27 25.64 -19.10
CA THR A 351 -2.53 26.69 -20.09
C THR A 351 -2.78 27.99 -19.34
N THR A 352 -1.74 28.84 -19.29
CA THR A 352 -1.79 30.31 -19.16
C THR A 352 -3.10 30.89 -18.59
N ALA A 353 -3.09 31.27 -17.31
CA ALA A 353 -4.03 32.22 -16.74
C ALA A 353 -3.47 33.65 -16.83
#